data_AF-A0A9X1AEN8-F1
#
_entry.id   AF-A0A9X1AEN8-F1
#
_cell.length_a   1.000
_cell.length_b   1.000
_cell.length_c   1.000
_cell.angle_alpha   90.00
_cell.angle_beta   90.00
_cell.angle_gamma   90.00
#
_symmetry.space_group_name_H-M   'P 1'
#
loop_
_entity.id
_entity.type
_entity.pdbx_description
1 polymer ?
#
loop_
_entity_poly.entity_id
_entity_poly.type
_entity_poly.pdbx_seq_one_letter_code
_entity_poly.pdbx_strand_id
1 'polypeptide(L)'
;MGMNIKSEKAQRLARQLADATQQSMTAAIEQALEAELKRLEINDDLAIRKARIKEILKRSGPTPPGVTSDHSDLYDDDGLPA
;
A
#
# COMPACT_ATOMS: atom_id res chain seq x y z
N MET A 1 15.44 -12.37 24.71
CA MET A 1 15.96 -11.19 25.45
C MET A 1 14.79 -10.27 25.77
N GLY A 2 14.79 -9.61 26.94
CA GLY A 2 13.64 -8.84 27.41
C GLY A 2 13.69 -7.37 26.98
N MET A 3 12.60 -6.87 26.42
CA MET A 3 12.38 -5.44 26.16
C MET A 3 11.85 -4.78 27.45
N ASN A 4 12.44 -3.66 27.88
CA ASN A 4 11.97 -2.91 29.04
C ASN A 4 11.35 -1.58 28.63
N ILE A 5 10.01 -1.48 28.70
CA ILE A 5 9.27 -0.24 28.43
C ILE A 5 8.87 0.41 29.76
N LYS A 6 9.52 1.52 30.10
CA LYS A 6 9.28 2.28 31.34
C LYS A 6 8.08 3.24 31.28
N SER A 7 7.38 3.30 30.15
CA SER A 7 6.21 4.16 29.98
C SER A 7 4.95 3.48 30.50
N GLU A 8 4.35 4.03 31.56
CA GLU A 8 3.07 3.54 32.10
C GLU A 8 1.95 3.57 31.05
N LYS A 9 1.95 4.58 30.18
CA LYS A 9 0.97 4.67 29.08
C LYS A 9 1.12 3.49 28.13
N ALA A 10 2.34 3.15 27.74
CA ALA A 10 2.60 2.03 26.85
C ALA A 10 2.20 0.69 27.50
N GLN A 11 2.49 0.52 28.79
CA GLN A 11 2.07 -0.68 29.55
C GLN A 11 0.54 -0.81 29.62
N ARG A 12 -0.18 0.30 29.84
CA ARG A 12 -1.66 0.31 29.82
C ARG A 12 -2.21 -0.06 28.44
N LEU A 13 -1.66 0.52 27.37
CA LEU A 13 -2.07 0.23 26.00
C LEU A 13 -1.80 -1.24 25.62
N ALA A 14 -0.64 -1.77 26.00
CA ALA A 14 -0.31 -3.18 25.77
C ALA A 14 -1.29 -4.13 26.47
N ARG A 15 -1.69 -3.81 27.71
CA ARG A 15 -2.69 -4.60 28.44
C ARG A 15 -4.06 -4.53 27.77
N GLN A 16 -4.53 -3.34 27.42
CA GLN A 16 -5.80 -3.17 26.71
C GLN A 16 -5.82 -3.91 25.37
N LEU A 17 -4.71 -3.88 24.63
CA LEU A 17 -4.59 -4.59 23.37
C LEU A 17 -4.66 -6.11 23.58
N ALA A 18 -3.93 -6.64 24.56
CA ALA A 18 -3.94 -8.06 24.89
C ALA A 18 -5.33 -8.55 25.31
N ASP A 19 -6.04 -7.77 26.13
CA ASP A 19 -7.39 -8.07 26.58
C ASP A 19 -8.37 -8.05 25.38
N ALA A 20 -8.23 -7.06 24.49
CA ALA A 20 -9.08 -6.94 23.30
C ALA A 20 -8.85 -8.05 22.26
N THR A 21 -7.60 -8.52 22.11
CA THR A 21 -7.25 -9.58 21.15
C THR A 21 -7.32 -10.99 21.75
N GLN A 22 -7.54 -11.12 23.06
CA GLN A 22 -7.50 -12.40 23.79
C GLN A 22 -6.16 -13.13 23.62
N GLN A 23 -5.07 -12.37 23.63
CA GLN A 23 -3.70 -12.88 23.47
C GLN A 23 -2.84 -12.56 24.70
N SER A 24 -1.65 -13.15 24.75
CA SER A 24 -0.64 -12.69 25.71
C SER A 24 -0.19 -11.28 25.36
N MET A 25 0.26 -10.52 26.38
CA MET A 25 0.75 -9.16 26.18
C MET A 25 1.92 -9.10 25.19
N THR A 26 2.80 -10.11 25.21
CA THR A 26 3.90 -10.24 24.25
C THR A 26 3.39 -10.43 22.82
N ALA A 27 2.51 -11.40 22.59
CA ALA A 27 1.99 -11.69 21.26
C ALA A 27 1.21 -10.51 20.67
N ALA A 28 0.41 -9.83 21.50
CA ALA A 28 -0.33 -8.65 21.10
C ALA A 28 0.61 -7.49 20.70
N ILE A 29 1.69 -7.26 21.45
CA ILE A 29 2.70 -6.24 21.12
C ILE A 29 3.44 -6.62 19.83
N GLU A 30 3.90 -7.87 19.71
CA GLU A 30 4.62 -8.35 18.51
C GLU A 30 3.77 -8.16 17.26
N GLN A 31 2.51 -8.61 17.29
CA GLN A 31 1.58 -8.44 16.18
C GLN A 31 1.34 -6.96 15.82
N ALA A 32 1.20 -6.08 16.81
CA ALA A 32 1.01 -4.65 16.56
C ALA A 32 2.24 -3.99 15.93
N LEU A 33 3.44 -4.36 16.40
CA LEU A 33 4.70 -3.87 15.84
C LEU A 33 4.91 -4.37 14.42
N GLU A 34 4.67 -5.65 14.16
CA GLU A 34 4.75 -6.24 12.82
C GLU A 34 3.76 -5.58 11.85
N ALA A 35 2.51 -5.35 12.28
CA ALA A 35 1.50 -4.70 11.46
C ALA A 35 1.90 -3.26 11.10
N GLU A 36 2.47 -2.51 12.05
CA GLU A 36 2.94 -1.15 11.83
C GLU A 36 4.13 -1.11 10.86
N LEU A 37 5.12 -1.99 11.05
CA LEU A 37 6.26 -2.10 10.14
C LEU A 37 5.80 -2.45 8.73
N LYS A 38 4.93 -3.44 8.58
CA LYS A 38 4.36 -3.83 7.28
C LYS A 38 3.61 -2.68 6.61
N ARG A 39 2.87 -1.87 7.38
CA ARG A 39 2.18 -0.68 6.85
C ARG A 39 3.17 0.34 6.30
N LEU A 40 4.27 0.58 7.02
CA LEU A 40 5.33 1.50 6.56
C LEU A 40 6.03 0.98 5.30
N GLU A 41 6.36 -0.31 5.25
CA GLU A 41 6.96 -0.94 4.06
C GLU A 41 6.07 -0.80 2.81
N ILE A 42 4.76 -1.05 2.95
CA ILE A 42 3.80 -0.91 1.84
C ILE A 42 3.70 0.56 1.39
N ASN A 43 3.71 1.50 2.33
CA ASN A 43 3.64 2.93 2.01
C ASN A 43 4.90 3.41 1.28
N ASP A 44 6.07 2.96 1.71
CA ASP A 44 7.34 3.27 1.05
C ASP A 44 7.37 2.67 -0.36
N ASP A 45 6.96 1.42 -0.54
CA ASP A 45 6.84 0.78 -1.85
C ASP A 45 5.84 1.52 -2.75
N LEU A 46 4.70 1.98 -2.23
CA LEU A 46 3.75 2.80 -3.00
C LEU A 46 4.37 4.14 -3.44
N ALA A 47 5.12 4.82 -2.56
CA ALA A 47 5.79 6.07 -2.89
C ALA A 47 6.86 5.86 -3.98
N ILE A 48 7.67 4.79 -3.85
CA ILE A 48 8.68 4.40 -4.83
C ILE A 48 8.04 4.05 -6.18
N ARG A 49 6.95 3.26 -6.18
CA ARG A 49 6.21 2.90 -7.40
C ARG A 49 5.64 4.14 -8.09
N LYS A 50 5.02 5.06 -7.35
CA LYS A 50 4.51 6.32 -7.89
C LYS A 50 5.63 7.17 -8.51
N ALA A 51 6.78 7.27 -7.85
CA ALA A 51 7.93 7.98 -8.39
C ALA A 51 8.41 7.35 -9.71
N ARG A 52 8.47 6.01 -9.78
CA ARG A 52 8.86 5.27 -10.99
C ARG A 52 7.87 5.45 -12.14
N ILE A 53 6.56 5.43 -11.87
CA ILE A 53 5.51 5.70 -12.87
C ILE A 53 5.65 7.14 -13.40
N LYS A 54 5.83 8.13 -12.53
CA LYS A 54 6.03 9.53 -12.94
C LYS A 54 7.25 9.69 -13.84
N GLU A 55 8.35 8.98 -13.53
CA GLU A 55 9.54 9.00 -14.37
C GLU A 55 9.29 8.36 -15.75
N ILE A 56 8.54 7.25 -15.81
CA ILE A 56 8.13 6.64 -17.08
C ILE A 56 7.28 7.61 -17.91
N LEU A 57 6.26 8.24 -17.30
CA LEU A 57 5.40 9.22 -17.96
C LEU A 57 6.18 10.45 -18.45
N LYS A 58 7.16 10.90 -17.67
CA LYS A 58 8.05 12.01 -18.08
C LYS A 58 8.89 11.63 -19.30
N ARG A 59 9.36 10.38 -19.38
CA ARG A 59 10.15 9.86 -20.51
C ARG A 59 9.32 9.57 -21.76
N SER A 60 8.06 9.15 -21.61
CA SER A 60 7.19 8.81 -22.74
C SER A 60 6.76 10.04 -23.55
N GLY A 61 6.84 11.23 -22.95
CA GLY A 61 6.37 12.47 -23.59
C GLY A 61 4.84 12.55 -23.65
N PRO A 62 4.29 13.68 -24.13
CA PRO A 62 2.85 13.85 -24.27
C PRO A 62 2.31 13.01 -25.43
N THR A 63 1.07 12.54 -25.30
CA THR A 63 0.34 11.95 -26.43
C THR A 63 0.23 12.99 -27.56
N PRO A 64 0.58 12.64 -28.82
CA PRO A 64 0.44 13.55 -29.93
C PRO A 64 -1.00 14.04 -30.10
N PRO A 65 -1.22 15.32 -30.47
CA PRO A 65 -2.55 15.85 -30.65
C PRO A 65 -3.30 15.11 -31.75
N GLY A 66 -4.57 14.78 -31.50
CA GLY A 66 -5.44 14.08 -32.45
C GLY A 66 -5.30 12.56 -32.47
N VAL A 67 -4.37 11.97 -31.70
CA VAL A 67 -4.26 10.52 -31.53
C VAL A 67 -5.19 10.06 -30.41
N THR A 68 -6.02 9.05 -30.71
CA THR A 68 -6.96 8.45 -29.77
C THR A 68 -6.73 6.93 -29.72
N SER A 69 -7.28 6.27 -28.70
CA SER A 69 -7.40 4.80 -28.68
C SER A 69 -8.75 4.33 -29.25
N ASP A 70 -9.38 5.17 -30.08
CA ASP A 70 -10.56 4.77 -30.82
C ASP A 70 -10.15 3.83 -31.95
N HIS A 71 -10.88 2.73 -32.06
CA HIS A 71 -10.66 1.68 -33.05
C HIS A 71 -11.97 1.37 -33.79
N SER A 72 -12.94 2.28 -33.78
CA SER A 72 -14.22 2.16 -34.49
C SER A 72 -14.06 2.03 -36.01
N ASP A 73 -12.89 2.32 -36.55
CA ASP A 73 -12.51 2.06 -37.94
C ASP A 73 -12.15 0.60 -38.23
N LEU A 74 -11.81 -0.18 -37.19
CA LEU A 74 -11.36 -1.58 -37.31
C LEU A 74 -12.45 -2.61 -36.98
N TYR A 75 -13.53 -2.19 -36.32
CA TYR A 75 -14.60 -3.07 -35.88
C TYR A 75 -15.97 -2.54 -36.32
N ASP A 76 -16.87 -3.44 -36.72
CA ASP A 76 -18.26 -3.11 -37.01
C ASP A 76 -19.07 -2.79 -35.74
N ASP A 77 -20.35 -2.45 -35.93
CA ASP A 77 -21.26 -2.10 -34.83
C ASP A 77 -21.49 -3.26 -33.83
N ASP A 78 -21.25 -4.50 -34.26
CA ASP A 78 -21.32 -5.70 -33.42
C ASP A 78 -19.97 -6.03 -32.73
N GLY A 79 -18.92 -5.23 -33.00
CA GLY A 79 -17.58 -5.38 -32.44
C GLY A 79 -16.75 -6.46 -33.13
N LEU A 80 -17.14 -6.91 -34.32
CA LEU A 80 -16.40 -7.86 -35.14
C LEU A 80 -15.43 -7.12 -36.06
N PRO A 81 -14.28 -7.72 -36.42
CA PRO A 81 -13.36 -7.12 -37.39
C PRO A 81 -14.09 -6.87 -38.72
N ALA A 82 -14.06 -5.61 -39.17
CA ALA A 82 -14.64 -5.19 -40.45
C ALA A 82 -13.82 -5.68 -41.67
#